data_AF-A0A0P8DPD3-F1
#
_entry.id   AF-A0A0P8DPD3-F1
#
_cell.length_a   1.000
_cell.length_b   1.000
_cell.length_c   1.000
_cell.angle_alpha   90.00
_cell.angle_beta   90.00
_cell.angle_gamma   90.00
#
_symmetry.space_group_name_H-M   'P 1'
#
loop_
_entity.id
_entity.type
_entity.pdbx_description
1 polymer ?
#
loop_
_entity_poly.entity_id
_entity_poly.type
_entity_poly.pdbx_seq_one_letter_code
_entity_poly.pdbx_strand_id
1 'polypeptide(L)'
;MCQISSKNDIVNLLVCGELGRMQGLLMDVWGRGGPWIASIALGLLCCHDRSPAQGTPSYASLPPQESRILRQKLPPERFVKQQSDEVDVAPVGRDSRLQPSFAQGSVPSVSDLADVTPTDWAYQALQSLVERYGCVTGRPGGGFQGRRSLTRYEFAAALDGCLQAWGERRSLADLSPEEWQTLERLQRDFGGELEDLGDRVVDLDRQIAQLEAQEFSPTLIMGGESIIALSAGFGGPESAGDATNPVLTHLTRLGLVSSLTGRDRLRLEFQASNFANRGFASPSGFNSDMALLSFQGNTDNQIQLSRLEYRVALSDRFVITARPVGFSLSSVLTANSPYFDAGRGAISRFAEASPAFKLGRLDAGGGFDWLISDTVRLQGAYGVRTANRSQEGQGLFNSDHSAFGVQLFLKPAPTVLTGISYLNAYSGNGRLDTFTGSFLADTNSFINEPARIQGVNATLQWRVFDNVTFSTWGTWLFSDALDSDRSATTTSYLFGLSYADPFQREGDLLALLVGQPLRVVSGTGLPFGEDEDRSLHFELFYRLRLSDRISITPGVFIVTNPEHDADNPALVVGTIRTTFRF
;
A
#
# COMPACT_ATOMS: atom_id res chain seq x y z
N MET A 1 -37.88 -30.69 -41.42
CA MET A 1 -37.53 -31.82 -42.30
C MET A 1 -36.17 -31.51 -42.92
N CYS A 2 -35.08 -32.00 -42.32
CA CYS A 2 -33.74 -32.06 -42.89
C CYS A 2 -33.07 -33.32 -42.33
N GLN A 3 -32.56 -34.18 -43.21
CA GLN A 3 -32.02 -35.51 -42.91
C GLN A 3 -30.67 -35.44 -42.22
N ILE A 4 -30.48 -36.36 -41.29
CA ILE A 4 -29.24 -36.63 -40.55
C ILE A 4 -28.43 -37.67 -41.34
N SER A 5 -27.15 -37.39 -41.61
CA SER A 5 -26.20 -38.34 -42.18
C SER A 5 -24.96 -38.45 -41.30
N SER A 6 -25.04 -39.35 -40.32
CA SER A 6 -24.00 -40.32 -39.90
C SER A 6 -24.11 -40.62 -38.40
N LYS A 7 -23.62 -41.81 -38.03
CA LYS A 7 -24.12 -42.64 -36.92
C LYS A 7 -23.46 -42.37 -35.55
N ASN A 8 -22.98 -41.15 -35.28
CA ASN A 8 -22.19 -40.85 -34.07
C ASN A 8 -22.80 -39.85 -33.06
N ASP A 9 -24.05 -39.41 -33.22
CA ASP A 9 -24.68 -38.40 -32.35
C ASP A 9 -25.68 -38.95 -31.29
N ILE A 10 -25.47 -40.15 -30.76
CA ILE A 10 -26.42 -40.75 -29.78
C ILE A 10 -26.04 -40.54 -28.30
N VAL A 11 -24.86 -40.00 -27.98
CA VAL A 11 -24.47 -39.73 -26.57
C VAL A 11 -24.75 -38.28 -26.14
N ASN A 12 -24.92 -37.34 -27.07
CA ASN A 12 -25.16 -35.92 -26.75
C ASN A 12 -26.64 -35.57 -26.53
N LEU A 13 -27.59 -36.49 -26.77
CA LEU A 13 -29.02 -36.20 -26.63
C LEU A 13 -29.59 -36.46 -25.23
N LEU A 14 -28.85 -37.15 -24.35
CA LEU A 14 -29.31 -37.40 -22.98
C LEU A 14 -28.96 -36.28 -21.99
N VAL A 15 -27.94 -35.46 -22.26
CA VAL A 15 -27.55 -34.36 -21.37
C VAL A 15 -28.34 -33.06 -21.67
N CYS A 16 -28.80 -32.86 -22.90
CA CYS A 16 -29.67 -31.72 -23.23
C CYS A 16 -31.14 -31.91 -22.83
N GLY A 17 -31.60 -33.15 -22.65
CA GLY A 17 -32.99 -33.46 -22.26
C GLY A 17 -33.32 -33.08 -20.81
N GLU A 18 -32.34 -33.15 -19.90
CA GLU A 18 -32.54 -32.78 -18.49
C GLU A 18 -32.36 -31.27 -18.22
N LEU A 19 -31.57 -30.57 -19.03
CA LEU A 19 -31.41 -29.10 -18.95
C LEU A 19 -32.66 -28.33 -19.41
N GLY A 20 -33.43 -28.87 -20.37
CA GLY A 20 -34.72 -28.29 -20.77
C GLY A 20 -35.79 -28.33 -19.67
N ARG A 21 -35.70 -29.30 -18.73
CA ARG A 21 -36.59 -29.38 -17.57
C ARG A 21 -36.26 -28.35 -16.49
N MET A 22 -34.98 -27.98 -16.31
CA MET A 22 -34.60 -26.89 -15.40
C MET A 22 -35.01 -25.51 -15.91
N GLN A 23 -34.98 -25.28 -17.23
CA GLN A 23 -35.50 -24.03 -17.82
C GLN A 23 -37.00 -23.86 -17.62
N GLY A 24 -37.78 -24.95 -17.72
CA GLY A 24 -39.22 -24.92 -17.44
C GLY A 24 -39.53 -24.57 -15.98
N LEU A 25 -38.76 -25.11 -15.03
CA LEU A 25 -38.93 -24.86 -13.60
C LEU A 25 -38.49 -23.44 -13.16
N LEU A 26 -37.52 -22.85 -13.86
CA LEU A 26 -37.05 -21.47 -13.60
C LEU A 26 -37.98 -20.40 -14.19
N MET A 27 -38.70 -20.71 -15.27
CA MET A 27 -39.64 -19.78 -15.92
C MET A 27 -40.97 -19.61 -15.15
N ASP A 28 -41.37 -20.58 -14.32
CA ASP A 28 -42.57 -20.47 -13.47
C ASP A 28 -42.30 -19.69 -12.17
N VAL A 29 -41.03 -19.50 -11.78
CA VAL A 29 -40.64 -18.73 -10.58
C VAL A 29 -40.25 -17.29 -10.91
N TRP A 30 -39.79 -17.02 -12.13
CA TRP A 30 -39.32 -15.70 -12.56
C TRP A 30 -40.27 -15.11 -13.59
N GLY A 31 -41.10 -14.16 -13.14
CA GLY A 31 -41.99 -13.39 -13.98
C GLY A 31 -41.30 -12.80 -15.22
N ARG A 32 -42.07 -12.63 -16.30
CA ARG A 32 -41.62 -12.27 -17.64
C ARG A 32 -40.77 -10.98 -17.66
N GLY A 33 -39.44 -11.14 -17.60
CA GLY A 33 -38.51 -10.02 -17.78
C GLY A 33 -37.04 -10.38 -17.56
N GLY A 34 -36.42 -11.20 -18.42
CA GLY A 34 -34.95 -11.31 -18.40
C GLY A 34 -34.28 -12.49 -19.11
N PRO A 35 -34.40 -12.67 -20.44
CA PRO A 35 -33.71 -13.75 -21.14
C PRO A 35 -32.20 -13.50 -21.43
N TRP A 36 -31.65 -12.32 -21.13
CA TRP A 36 -30.28 -11.96 -21.56
C TRP A 36 -29.18 -12.28 -20.52
N ILE A 37 -29.48 -12.27 -19.21
CA ILE A 37 -28.47 -12.53 -18.16
C ILE A 37 -28.12 -14.02 -18.07
N ALA A 38 -29.12 -14.91 -18.17
CA ALA A 38 -28.90 -16.35 -18.24
C ALA A 38 -28.08 -16.76 -19.49
N SER A 39 -28.23 -16.02 -20.59
CA SER A 39 -27.53 -16.26 -21.85
C SER A 39 -26.04 -15.86 -21.81
N ILE A 40 -25.67 -14.85 -21.01
CA ILE A 40 -24.26 -14.45 -20.84
C ILE A 40 -23.52 -15.43 -19.92
N ALA A 41 -24.16 -15.90 -18.85
CA ALA A 41 -23.60 -16.90 -17.96
C ALA A 41 -23.36 -18.25 -18.66
N LEU A 42 -24.27 -18.67 -19.55
CA LEU A 42 -24.11 -19.91 -20.33
C LEU A 42 -23.17 -19.76 -21.54
N GLY A 43 -23.13 -18.59 -22.19
CA GLY A 43 -22.32 -18.33 -23.39
C GLY A 43 -20.81 -18.36 -23.14
N LEU A 44 -20.37 -17.99 -21.93
CA LEU A 44 -18.95 -18.02 -21.54
C LEU A 44 -18.45 -19.44 -21.21
N LEU A 45 -19.34 -20.40 -20.95
CA LEU A 45 -19.00 -21.81 -20.70
C LEU A 45 -18.84 -22.64 -22.00
N CYS A 46 -19.34 -22.16 -23.14
CA CYS A 46 -19.34 -22.93 -24.41
C CYS A 46 -18.33 -22.44 -25.46
N CYS A 47 -17.55 -21.39 -25.19
CA CYS A 47 -16.55 -20.88 -26.13
C CYS A 47 -15.12 -21.20 -25.67
N HIS A 48 -14.77 -22.48 -25.70
CA HIS A 48 -13.39 -22.92 -25.91
C HIS A 48 -13.40 -24.26 -26.64
N ASP A 49 -13.04 -24.27 -27.93
CA ASP A 49 -11.93 -25.07 -28.45
C ASP A 49 -11.94 -25.01 -30.00
N ARG A 50 -10.84 -24.54 -30.59
CA ARG A 50 -10.31 -25.05 -31.88
C ARG A 50 -8.90 -24.52 -32.15
N SER A 51 -7.94 -25.43 -32.00
CA SER A 51 -6.84 -25.74 -32.94
C SER A 51 -5.45 -25.08 -32.71
N PRO A 52 -4.35 -25.66 -33.25
CA PRO A 52 -3.48 -26.60 -32.53
C PRO A 52 -2.00 -26.19 -32.47
N ALA A 53 -1.25 -26.89 -31.61
CA ALA A 53 0.18 -26.72 -31.37
C ALA A 53 1.08 -27.01 -32.58
N GLN A 54 2.13 -26.20 -32.78
CA GLN A 54 3.42 -26.60 -33.37
C GLN A 54 4.59 -25.77 -32.80
N GLY A 55 5.65 -26.46 -32.37
CA GLY A 55 7.05 -26.07 -32.56
C GLY A 55 7.71 -25.14 -31.54
N THR A 56 8.55 -25.71 -30.67
CA THR A 56 9.54 -25.02 -29.81
C THR A 56 10.66 -24.35 -30.64
N PRO A 57 11.40 -23.37 -30.07
CA PRO A 57 12.67 -23.76 -29.45
C PRO A 57 12.94 -23.11 -28.08
N SER A 58 13.72 -23.87 -27.31
CA SER A 58 14.35 -23.56 -26.03
C SER A 58 14.97 -22.15 -25.96
N TYR A 59 14.57 -21.39 -24.95
CA TYR A 59 15.39 -20.33 -24.37
C TYR A 59 15.72 -20.70 -22.93
N ALA A 60 17.02 -20.77 -22.65
CA ALA A 60 17.57 -21.05 -21.35
C ALA A 60 17.08 -20.03 -20.32
N SER A 61 16.53 -20.53 -19.21
CA SER A 61 16.24 -19.77 -18.00
C SER A 61 17.53 -19.17 -17.44
N LEU A 62 17.62 -17.83 -17.41
CA LEU A 62 18.57 -17.15 -16.54
C LEU A 62 18.18 -17.45 -15.08
N PRO A 63 19.10 -17.93 -14.23
CA PRO A 63 18.81 -18.16 -12.82
C PRO A 63 18.55 -16.83 -12.09
N PRO A 64 17.82 -16.85 -10.96
CA PRO A 64 17.50 -15.65 -10.21
C PRO A 64 18.79 -15.04 -9.66
N GLN A 65 19.02 -13.76 -9.95
CA GLN A 65 20.06 -12.98 -9.29
C GLN A 65 19.66 -12.77 -7.83
N GLU A 66 20.25 -13.58 -6.94
CA GLU A 66 20.35 -13.25 -5.54
C GLU A 66 21.02 -11.87 -5.40
N SER A 67 20.31 -10.91 -4.81
CA SER A 67 20.89 -9.68 -4.33
C SER A 67 21.87 -10.02 -3.19
N ARG A 68 23.13 -10.28 -3.53
CA ARG A 68 24.22 -10.28 -2.55
C ARG A 68 24.34 -8.86 -2.00
N ILE A 69 23.89 -8.69 -0.76
CA ILE A 69 24.33 -7.59 0.10
C ILE A 69 25.87 -7.68 0.12
N LEU A 70 26.53 -6.73 -0.54
CA LEU A 70 27.96 -6.51 -0.37
C LEU A 70 28.14 -6.14 1.10
N ARG A 71 28.55 -7.12 1.92
CA ARG A 71 29.17 -6.85 3.22
C ARG A 71 30.41 -6.02 2.91
N GLN A 72 30.28 -4.72 3.08
CA GLN A 72 31.41 -3.80 3.12
C GLN A 72 32.34 -4.32 4.22
N LYS A 73 33.53 -4.75 3.82
CA LYS A 73 34.63 -5.09 4.72
C LYS A 73 34.91 -3.83 5.54
N LEU A 74 34.82 -3.92 6.87
CA LEU A 74 35.34 -2.85 7.73
C LEU A 74 36.81 -2.58 7.37
N PRO A 75 37.24 -1.31 7.33
CA PRO A 75 38.66 -0.98 7.23
C PRO A 75 39.41 -1.52 8.47
N PRO A 76 40.66 -1.97 8.33
CA PRO A 76 41.47 -2.36 9.48
C PRO A 76 41.72 -1.17 10.40
N GLU A 77 41.73 -1.45 11.71
CA GLU A 77 42.03 -0.51 12.79
C GLU A 77 43.34 0.25 12.51
N ARG A 78 43.24 1.58 12.38
CA ARG A 78 44.41 2.46 12.46
C ARG A 78 44.82 2.57 13.92
N PHE A 79 46.08 2.25 14.21
CA PHE A 79 46.75 2.59 15.46
C PHE A 79 46.76 4.12 15.65
N VAL A 80 45.81 4.62 16.42
CA VAL A 80 45.90 5.93 17.06
C VAL A 80 46.65 5.72 18.37
N LYS A 81 47.80 6.39 18.53
CA LYS A 81 48.47 6.49 19.83
C LYS A 81 47.49 7.11 20.83
N GLN A 82 47.14 6.33 21.85
CA GLN A 82 46.52 6.85 23.07
C GLN A 82 47.46 7.89 23.69
N GLN A 83 47.02 9.14 23.69
CA GLN A 83 47.48 10.13 24.64
C GLN A 83 46.23 10.56 25.42
N SER A 84 46.18 10.08 26.66
CA SER A 84 45.21 10.44 27.67
C SER A 84 45.43 11.90 28.06
N ASP A 85 44.46 12.76 27.80
CA ASP A 85 44.29 13.99 28.55
C ASP A 85 42.79 14.26 28.79
N GLU A 86 42.55 14.71 30.00
CA GLU A 86 41.31 14.86 30.76
C GLU A 86 40.39 15.92 30.12
N VAL A 87 39.13 15.58 29.84
CA VAL A 87 38.13 16.52 29.30
C VAL A 87 37.34 17.13 30.47
N ASP A 88 37.67 18.37 30.78
CA ASP A 88 36.89 19.24 31.66
C ASP A 88 35.82 19.99 30.84
N VAL A 89 34.58 20.01 31.32
CA VAL A 89 33.41 20.57 30.60
C VAL A 89 33.05 21.93 31.19
N ALA A 90 33.08 23.00 30.37
CA ALA A 90 32.45 24.30 30.65
C ALA A 90 32.13 25.08 29.34
N PRO A 91 31.22 26.08 29.35
CA PRO A 91 30.10 26.13 28.40
C PRO A 91 30.22 27.12 27.22
N VAL A 92 29.31 26.91 26.28
CA VAL A 92 29.02 27.66 25.05
C VAL A 92 28.94 29.18 25.25
N GLY A 93 29.63 29.94 24.38
CA GLY A 93 29.44 31.37 24.26
C GLY A 93 30.20 32.04 23.10
N ARG A 94 29.42 32.50 22.11
CA ARG A 94 29.66 33.62 21.17
C ARG A 94 30.64 33.46 19.99
N ASP A 95 30.01 33.38 18.82
CA ASP A 95 30.24 34.25 17.65
C ASP A 95 31.68 34.77 17.48
N SER A 96 32.48 33.99 16.77
CA SER A 96 33.79 34.42 16.28
C SER A 96 33.82 34.18 14.78
N ARG A 97 33.84 35.31 14.06
CA ARG A 97 33.98 35.46 12.62
C ARG A 97 34.99 34.45 12.06
N LEU A 98 34.62 33.80 10.97
CA LEU A 98 35.54 33.11 10.06
C LEU A 98 36.68 34.08 9.67
N GLN A 99 37.79 34.01 10.40
CA GLN A 99 39.10 34.37 9.87
C GLN A 99 39.70 33.08 9.34
N PRO A 100 39.97 32.96 8.03
CA PRO A 100 40.90 31.94 7.58
C PRO A 100 42.24 32.30 8.21
N SER A 101 42.65 31.57 9.24
CA SER A 101 44.04 31.54 9.64
C SER A 101 44.79 30.80 8.53
N PHE A 102 45.21 31.55 7.50
CA PHE A 102 46.40 31.18 6.77
C PHE A 102 47.51 31.19 7.81
N ALA A 103 47.81 30.01 8.37
CA ALA A 103 49.07 29.78 9.04
C ALA A 103 50.15 30.28 8.07
N GLN A 104 51.10 31.05 8.60
CA GLN A 104 52.25 31.56 7.88
C GLN A 104 53.12 30.39 7.39
N GLY A 105 52.67 29.73 6.32
CA GLY A 105 53.51 28.92 5.45
C GLY A 105 54.30 29.88 4.59
N SER A 106 55.61 29.73 4.62
CA SER A 106 56.55 30.33 3.68
C SER A 106 55.95 30.39 2.27
N VAL A 107 55.92 31.58 1.67
CA VAL A 107 55.61 31.76 0.24
C VAL A 107 56.51 30.79 -0.54
N PRO A 108 55.96 29.79 -1.27
CA PRO A 108 56.78 28.95 -2.14
C PRO A 108 57.45 29.87 -3.15
N SER A 109 58.74 29.69 -3.39
CA SER A 109 59.41 30.44 -4.43
C SER A 109 58.74 30.11 -5.77
N VAL A 110 58.78 31.03 -6.75
CA VAL A 110 58.22 30.78 -8.10
C VAL A 110 58.88 29.56 -8.77
N SER A 111 60.03 29.09 -8.26
CA SER A 111 60.72 27.86 -8.64
C SER A 111 60.08 26.57 -8.06
N ASP A 112 59.26 26.69 -7.02
CA ASP A 112 58.54 25.58 -6.38
C ASP A 112 57.19 25.28 -7.07
N LEU A 113 56.83 26.08 -8.09
CA LEU A 113 55.64 25.91 -8.92
C LEU A 113 55.95 25.27 -10.29
N ALA A 114 57.21 24.90 -10.54
CA ALA A 114 57.60 24.30 -11.80
C ALA A 114 57.03 22.87 -11.93
N ASP A 115 56.48 22.57 -13.10
CA ASP A 115 56.02 21.22 -13.44
C ASP A 115 57.18 20.23 -13.37
N VAL A 116 56.87 19.02 -12.90
CA VAL A 116 57.81 17.89 -12.87
C VAL A 116 58.00 17.38 -14.28
N THR A 117 59.19 17.59 -14.83
CA THR A 117 59.57 17.17 -16.19
C THR A 117 60.12 15.74 -16.21
N PRO A 118 60.07 15.03 -17.35
CA PRO A 118 60.61 13.67 -17.47
C PRO A 118 62.11 13.54 -17.15
N THR A 119 62.86 14.65 -17.18
CA THR A 119 64.28 14.71 -16.84
C THR A 119 64.55 14.89 -15.35
N ASP A 120 63.54 15.25 -14.56
CA ASP A 120 63.70 15.47 -13.12
C ASP A 120 63.81 14.15 -12.36
N TRP A 121 64.64 14.16 -11.32
CA TRP A 121 64.89 12.98 -10.48
C TRP A 121 63.58 12.39 -9.92
N ALA A 122 62.64 13.24 -9.52
CA ALA A 122 61.37 12.84 -8.93
C ALA A 122 60.51 12.06 -9.94
N TYR A 123 60.52 12.48 -11.21
CA TYR A 123 59.83 11.78 -12.30
C TYR A 123 60.41 10.39 -12.52
N GLN A 124 61.74 10.30 -12.59
CA GLN A 124 62.46 9.04 -12.79
C GLN A 124 62.27 8.09 -11.59
N ALA A 125 62.25 8.63 -10.37
CA ALA A 125 61.99 7.89 -9.15
C ALA A 125 60.58 7.31 -9.14
N LEU A 126 59.56 8.11 -9.45
CA LEU A 126 58.18 7.62 -9.57
C LEU A 126 58.04 6.60 -10.71
N GLN A 127 58.65 6.85 -11.87
CA GLN A 127 58.65 5.90 -12.98
C GLN A 127 59.23 4.54 -12.59
N SER A 128 60.37 4.52 -11.89
CA SER A 128 60.99 3.30 -11.36
C SER A 128 60.05 2.56 -10.40
N LEU A 129 59.40 3.27 -9.48
CA LEU A 129 58.42 2.68 -8.56
C LEU A 129 57.21 2.11 -9.32
N VAL A 130 56.70 2.81 -10.32
CA VAL A 130 55.57 2.36 -11.14
C VAL A 130 55.91 1.13 -11.97
N GLU A 131 57.07 1.11 -12.62
CA GLU A 131 57.53 -0.01 -13.44
C GLU A 131 57.84 -1.25 -12.59
N ARG A 132 58.41 -1.06 -11.40
CA ARG A 132 58.79 -2.14 -10.50
C ARG A 132 57.61 -2.72 -9.72
N TYR A 133 56.65 -1.88 -9.32
CA TYR A 133 55.54 -2.29 -8.43
C TYR A 133 54.16 -2.29 -9.09
N GLY A 134 54.02 -1.79 -10.32
CA GLY A 134 52.78 -1.85 -11.10
C GLY A 134 51.61 -1.07 -10.47
N CYS A 135 51.91 -0.03 -9.69
CA CYS A 135 50.96 0.62 -8.80
C CYS A 135 50.00 1.61 -9.49
N VAL A 136 50.26 2.04 -10.73
CA VAL A 136 49.45 3.04 -11.45
C VAL A 136 48.56 2.39 -12.51
N THR A 137 47.69 1.48 -12.06
CA THR A 137 46.60 0.93 -12.88
C THR A 137 45.28 1.14 -12.13
N GLY A 138 44.42 2.08 -12.59
CA GLY A 138 43.02 2.11 -12.15
C GLY A 138 42.30 3.44 -11.88
N ARG A 139 42.92 4.63 -11.97
CA ARG A 139 42.14 5.90 -11.82
C ARG A 139 41.49 6.33 -13.15
N PRO A 140 40.19 6.71 -13.18
CA PRO A 140 39.60 7.37 -14.33
C PRO A 140 40.20 8.77 -14.47
N GLY A 141 40.88 9.06 -15.58
CA GLY A 141 41.58 10.33 -15.81
C GLY A 141 43.00 10.21 -16.41
N GLY A 142 43.55 9.00 -16.48
CA GLY A 142 44.83 8.73 -17.12
C GLY A 142 45.93 8.45 -16.10
N GLY A 143 46.49 7.24 -16.15
CA GLY A 143 47.66 6.86 -15.36
C GLY A 143 48.91 7.64 -15.74
N PHE A 144 49.99 7.42 -15.00
CA PHE A 144 51.33 7.94 -15.28
C PHE A 144 51.80 7.40 -16.66
N GLN A 145 51.75 8.24 -17.69
CA GLN A 145 52.05 7.86 -19.09
C GLN A 145 53.53 8.04 -19.48
N GLY A 146 54.41 8.44 -18.55
CA GLY A 146 55.87 8.45 -18.71
C GLY A 146 56.44 9.35 -19.82
N ARG A 147 55.63 10.23 -20.44
CA ARG A 147 56.03 10.98 -21.66
C ARG A 147 55.61 12.46 -21.68
N ARG A 148 55.08 12.98 -20.57
CA ARG A 148 54.70 14.38 -20.42
C ARG A 148 55.18 14.92 -19.08
N SER A 149 55.43 16.23 -19.01
CA SER A 149 55.54 16.91 -17.73
C SER A 149 54.22 16.80 -16.96
N LEU A 150 54.32 16.72 -15.64
CA LEU A 150 53.18 16.66 -14.73
C LEU A 150 53.21 17.88 -13.84
N THR A 151 52.03 18.42 -13.52
CA THR A 151 51.97 19.38 -12.43
C THR A 151 52.36 18.70 -11.11
N ARG A 152 52.85 19.45 -10.13
CA ARG A 152 53.23 18.90 -8.82
C ARG A 152 52.06 18.19 -8.11
N TYR A 153 50.83 18.68 -8.32
CA TYR A 153 49.61 18.03 -7.84
C TYR A 153 49.28 16.72 -8.58
N GLU A 154 49.45 16.67 -9.90
CA GLU A 154 49.30 15.42 -10.67
C GLU A 154 50.36 14.39 -10.25
N PHE A 155 51.58 14.84 -9.95
CA PHE A 155 52.65 14.00 -9.41
C PHE A 155 52.32 13.47 -8.02
N ALA A 156 51.90 14.33 -7.09
CA ALA A 156 51.51 13.95 -5.74
C ALA A 156 50.34 12.95 -5.74
N ALA A 157 49.34 13.16 -6.60
CA ALA A 157 48.23 12.22 -6.76
C ALA A 157 48.67 10.85 -7.28
N ALA A 158 49.64 10.81 -8.21
CA ALA A 158 50.20 9.57 -8.72
C ALA A 158 51.06 8.84 -7.66
N LEU A 159 51.84 9.59 -6.86
CA LEU A 159 52.64 9.07 -5.76
C LEU A 159 51.75 8.50 -4.64
N ASP A 160 50.74 9.25 -4.18
CA ASP A 160 49.75 8.79 -3.18
C ASP A 160 49.05 7.51 -3.64
N GLY A 161 48.57 7.48 -4.88
CA GLY A 161 47.97 6.27 -5.46
C GLY A 161 48.93 5.09 -5.49
N CYS A 162 50.22 5.33 -5.73
CA CYS A 162 51.23 4.29 -5.72
C CYS A 162 51.49 3.73 -4.31
N LEU A 163 51.59 4.62 -3.32
CA LEU A 163 51.79 4.26 -1.92
C LEU A 163 50.61 3.46 -1.36
N GLN A 164 49.37 3.86 -1.69
CA GLN A 164 48.15 3.14 -1.29
C GLN A 164 48.10 1.74 -1.91
N ALA A 165 48.29 1.64 -3.23
CA ALA A 165 48.30 0.34 -3.93
C ALA A 165 49.38 -0.62 -3.41
N TRP A 166 50.50 -0.06 -2.94
CA TRP A 166 51.55 -0.85 -2.33
C TRP A 166 51.20 -1.29 -0.90
N GLY A 167 50.69 -0.39 -0.05
CA GLY A 167 50.25 -0.70 1.32
C GLY A 167 49.12 -1.73 1.41
N GLU A 168 48.27 -1.83 0.38
CA GLU A 168 47.23 -2.86 0.29
C GLU A 168 47.77 -4.26 -0.08
N ARG A 169 48.91 -4.32 -0.77
CA ARG A 169 49.47 -5.58 -1.33
C ARG A 169 50.69 -6.09 -0.56
N ARG A 170 51.42 -5.19 0.11
CA ARG A 170 52.69 -5.43 0.82
C ARG A 170 52.88 -4.44 1.97
N SER A 171 53.88 -4.68 2.82
CA SER A 171 54.21 -3.76 3.90
C SER A 171 55.24 -2.72 3.46
N LEU A 172 55.02 -1.43 3.81
CA LEU A 172 56.00 -0.51 4.42
C LEU A 172 57.46 -1.03 4.52
N ALA A 173 57.61 -2.14 5.24
CA ALA A 173 58.90 -2.69 5.65
C ALA A 173 59.67 -3.45 4.55
N ASP A 174 59.04 -3.79 3.42
CA ASP A 174 59.64 -4.64 2.37
C ASP A 174 60.47 -3.86 1.33
N LEU A 175 60.63 -2.55 1.51
CA LEU A 175 61.48 -1.71 0.64
C LEU A 175 62.96 -1.91 0.95
N SER A 176 63.79 -1.85 -0.09
CA SER A 176 65.24 -1.77 0.10
C SER A 176 65.60 -0.47 0.83
N PRO A 177 66.76 -0.40 1.51
CA PRO A 177 67.24 0.83 2.16
C PRO A 177 67.34 2.02 1.20
N GLU A 178 67.64 1.77 -0.08
CA GLU A 178 67.78 2.79 -1.13
C GLU A 178 66.41 3.32 -1.59
N GLU A 179 65.42 2.43 -1.69
CA GLU A 179 64.04 2.77 -2.03
C GLU A 179 63.39 3.58 -0.90
N TRP A 180 63.71 3.23 0.35
CA TRP A 180 63.27 3.98 1.51
C TRP A 180 63.76 5.43 1.49
N GLN A 181 65.04 5.66 1.20
CA GLN A 181 65.60 7.01 1.07
C GLN A 181 64.96 7.79 -0.08
N THR A 182 64.67 7.12 -1.19
CA THR A 182 64.01 7.72 -2.35
C THR A 182 62.58 8.15 -2.02
N LEU A 183 61.83 7.30 -1.33
CA LEU A 183 60.45 7.56 -0.92
C LEU A 183 60.36 8.63 0.16
N GLU A 184 61.28 8.63 1.13
CA GLU A 184 61.37 9.68 2.15
C GLU A 184 61.65 11.04 1.52
N ARG A 185 62.51 11.09 0.49
CA ARG A 185 62.77 12.31 -0.26
C ARG A 185 61.55 12.76 -1.06
N LEU A 186 60.84 11.84 -1.70
CA LEU A 186 59.61 12.15 -2.44
C LEU A 186 58.51 12.69 -1.51
N GLN A 187 58.33 12.09 -0.34
CA GLN A 187 57.38 12.56 0.67
C GLN A 187 57.77 13.93 1.24
N ARG A 188 59.07 14.21 1.36
CA ARG A 188 59.56 15.52 1.79
C ARG A 188 59.35 16.60 0.73
N ASP A 189 59.71 16.31 -0.52
CA ASP A 189 59.71 17.29 -1.61
C ASP A 189 58.29 17.58 -2.12
N PHE A 190 57.31 16.69 -1.88
CA PHE A 190 55.89 16.85 -2.23
C PHE A 190 54.96 16.83 -1.01
N GLY A 191 55.50 17.03 0.20
CA GLY A 191 54.74 16.89 1.44
C GLY A 191 53.54 17.84 1.52
N GLY A 192 53.69 19.08 1.05
CA GLY A 192 52.61 20.07 1.02
C GLY A 192 51.50 19.68 0.04
N GLU A 193 51.83 19.18 -1.15
CA GLU A 193 50.83 18.74 -2.13
C GLU A 193 50.13 17.44 -1.70
N LEU A 194 50.81 16.57 -0.96
CA LEU A 194 50.23 15.36 -0.36
C LEU A 194 49.29 15.71 0.81
N GLU A 195 49.62 16.72 1.62
CA GLU A 195 48.77 17.25 2.68
C GLU A 195 47.51 17.91 2.10
N ASP A 196 47.66 18.80 1.10
CA ASP A 196 46.55 19.40 0.35
C ASP A 196 45.63 18.33 -0.27
N LEU A 197 46.19 17.23 -0.80
CA LEU A 197 45.42 16.13 -1.37
C LEU A 197 44.64 15.38 -0.27
N GLY A 198 45.27 15.14 0.88
CA GLY A 198 44.64 14.54 2.06
C GLY A 198 43.46 15.37 2.58
N ASP A 199 43.66 16.69 2.70
CA ASP A 199 42.62 17.63 3.12
C ASP A 199 41.45 17.66 2.13
N ARG A 200 41.73 17.62 0.81
CA ARG A 200 40.68 17.52 -0.20
C ARG A 200 39.90 16.21 -0.13
N VAL A 201 40.55 15.09 0.17
CA VAL A 201 39.86 13.80 0.37
C VAL A 201 38.97 13.88 1.60
N VAL A 202 39.43 14.46 2.71
CA VAL A 202 38.61 14.65 3.92
C VAL A 202 37.44 15.61 3.66
N ASP A 203 37.65 16.68 2.90
CA ASP A 203 36.59 17.61 2.50
C ASP A 203 35.59 16.97 1.53
N LEU A 204 36.06 16.14 0.59
CA LEU A 204 35.21 15.35 -0.30
C LEU A 204 34.40 14.32 0.48
N ASP A 205 34.99 13.61 1.45
CA ASP A 205 34.27 12.70 2.34
C ASP A 205 33.25 13.44 3.20
N ARG A 206 33.59 14.65 3.69
CA ARG A 206 32.62 15.50 4.42
C ARG A 206 31.50 15.98 3.51
N GLN A 207 31.80 16.35 2.26
CA GLN A 207 30.79 16.71 1.26
C GLN A 207 29.94 15.51 0.86
N ILE A 208 30.51 14.32 0.71
CA ILE A 208 29.79 13.07 0.46
C ILE A 208 28.88 12.76 1.64
N ALA A 209 29.39 12.76 2.87
CA ALA A 209 28.58 12.54 4.07
C ALA A 209 27.48 13.60 4.25
N GLN A 210 27.75 14.85 3.87
CA GLN A 210 26.76 15.93 3.89
C GLN A 210 25.71 15.74 2.78
N LEU A 211 26.10 15.30 1.59
CA LEU A 211 25.19 15.00 0.48
C LEU A 211 24.34 13.76 0.79
N GLU A 212 24.93 12.70 1.36
CA GLU A 212 24.24 11.50 1.83
C GLU A 212 23.28 11.82 3.00
N ALA A 213 23.69 12.69 3.93
CA ALA A 213 22.83 13.16 5.01
C ALA A 213 21.72 14.14 4.53
N GLN A 214 21.90 14.75 3.35
CA GLN A 214 20.94 15.62 2.70
C GLN A 214 20.21 14.95 1.52
N GLU A 215 20.43 13.65 1.28
CA GLU A 215 19.58 12.84 0.42
C GLU A 215 18.22 12.68 1.12
N PHE A 216 17.40 13.72 1.02
CA PHE A 216 16.02 13.48 0.65
C PHE A 216 16.04 12.40 -0.43
N SER A 217 15.28 11.33 -0.28
CA SER A 217 14.96 10.48 -1.42
C SER A 217 13.73 11.12 -2.06
N PRO A 218 13.85 12.06 -3.03
CA PRO A 218 12.70 12.62 -3.72
C PRO A 218 12.12 11.60 -4.73
N THR A 219 12.34 10.29 -4.52
CA THR A 219 11.81 9.24 -5.38
C THR A 219 10.31 9.18 -5.18
N LEU A 220 9.61 10.03 -5.93
CA LEU A 220 8.16 10.05 -6.00
C LEU A 220 7.73 8.88 -6.89
N ILE A 221 7.28 7.80 -6.25
CA ILE A 221 6.69 6.67 -6.98
C ILE A 221 5.23 7.02 -7.24
N MET A 222 4.88 7.09 -8.51
CA MET A 222 3.50 7.24 -8.95
C MET A 222 2.94 5.87 -9.32
N GLY A 223 1.69 5.63 -8.94
CA GLY A 223 0.91 4.49 -9.41
C GLY A 223 -0.55 4.86 -9.54
N GLY A 224 -1.30 4.13 -10.36
CA GLY A 224 -2.70 4.41 -10.63
C GLY A 224 -3.57 3.17 -10.64
N GLU A 225 -4.85 3.41 -10.41
CA GLU A 225 -5.91 2.44 -10.66
C GLU A 225 -7.07 3.12 -11.40
N SER A 226 -7.58 2.49 -12.45
CA SER A 226 -8.84 2.89 -13.07
C SER A 226 -9.78 1.71 -13.10
N ILE A 227 -10.95 1.89 -12.53
CA ILE A 227 -12.04 0.92 -12.51
C ILE A 227 -13.11 1.42 -13.47
N ILE A 228 -13.54 0.57 -14.41
CA ILE A 228 -14.68 0.80 -15.29
C ILE A 228 -15.67 -0.32 -15.04
N ALA A 229 -16.91 0.03 -14.74
CA ALA A 229 -17.93 -0.94 -14.36
C ALA A 229 -19.25 -0.69 -15.08
N LEU A 230 -19.74 -1.73 -15.76
CA LEU A 230 -21.11 -1.82 -16.23
C LEU A 230 -21.94 -2.54 -15.17
N SER A 231 -22.94 -1.88 -14.60
CA SER A 231 -23.74 -2.42 -13.50
C SER A 231 -25.23 -2.24 -13.75
N ALA A 232 -26.05 -3.15 -13.26
CA ALA A 232 -27.51 -3.06 -13.30
C ALA A 232 -28.10 -3.75 -12.08
N GLY A 233 -29.29 -3.34 -11.67
CA GLY A 233 -30.03 -4.04 -10.63
C GLY A 233 -31.54 -4.03 -10.84
N PHE A 234 -32.22 -4.93 -10.16
CA PHE A 234 -33.67 -5.12 -10.22
C PHE A 234 -34.23 -5.60 -8.88
N GLY A 235 -35.56 -5.50 -8.71
CA GLY A 235 -36.25 -5.76 -7.45
C GLY A 235 -36.05 -4.63 -6.44
N GLY A 236 -36.02 -4.95 -5.15
CA GLY A 236 -35.88 -3.98 -4.06
C GLY A 236 -37.22 -3.35 -3.62
N PRO A 237 -37.19 -2.49 -2.57
CA PRO A 237 -38.41 -1.94 -1.97
C PRO A 237 -39.36 -1.28 -2.98
N GLU A 238 -40.67 -1.53 -2.89
CA GLU A 238 -41.67 -1.16 -3.92
C GLU A 238 -41.69 0.34 -4.29
N SER A 239 -41.27 1.21 -3.36
CA SER A 239 -41.14 2.65 -3.60
C SER A 239 -40.08 3.03 -4.65
N ALA A 240 -39.23 2.08 -5.08
CA ALA A 240 -38.10 2.26 -6.00
C ALA A 240 -38.43 2.04 -7.50
N GLY A 241 -39.53 1.38 -7.82
CA GLY A 241 -39.79 0.82 -9.15
C GLY A 241 -38.97 -0.45 -9.45
N ASP A 242 -39.56 -1.40 -10.18
CA ASP A 242 -39.10 -2.79 -10.29
C ASP A 242 -37.68 -3.00 -10.89
N ALA A 243 -37.10 -2.00 -11.54
CA ALA A 243 -35.76 -2.09 -12.14
C ALA A 243 -35.06 -0.73 -12.28
N THR A 244 -33.76 -0.73 -12.01
CA THR A 244 -32.87 0.40 -12.33
C THR A 244 -32.28 0.22 -13.73
N ASN A 245 -32.08 1.33 -14.44
CA ASN A 245 -31.40 1.28 -15.74
C ASN A 245 -29.93 0.84 -15.59
N PRO A 246 -29.37 0.07 -16.54
CA PRO A 246 -27.94 -0.20 -16.56
C PRO A 246 -27.13 1.09 -16.58
N VAL A 247 -26.06 1.14 -15.78
CA VAL A 247 -25.16 2.28 -15.67
C VAL A 247 -23.74 1.88 -16.03
N LEU A 248 -23.05 2.76 -16.76
CA LEU A 248 -21.62 2.66 -17.00
C LEU A 248 -20.90 3.71 -16.17
N THR A 249 -20.00 3.26 -15.31
CA THR A 249 -19.36 4.11 -14.30
C THR A 249 -17.85 3.91 -14.28
N HIS A 250 -17.13 4.90 -13.74
CA HIS A 250 -15.70 4.79 -13.49
C HIS A 250 -15.30 5.34 -12.13
N LEU A 251 -14.21 4.79 -11.63
CA LEU A 251 -13.44 5.28 -10.49
C LEU A 251 -11.96 5.23 -10.86
N THR A 252 -11.35 6.40 -11.03
CA THR A 252 -9.91 6.53 -11.30
C THR A 252 -9.21 7.14 -10.09
N ARG A 253 -8.12 6.51 -9.65
CA ARG A 253 -7.30 6.92 -8.52
C ARG A 253 -5.83 7.00 -8.93
N LEU A 254 -5.18 8.10 -8.63
CA LEU A 254 -3.75 8.33 -8.87
C LEU A 254 -3.06 8.55 -7.52
N GLY A 255 -2.13 7.67 -7.18
CA GLY A 255 -1.36 7.70 -5.94
C GLY A 255 0.06 8.19 -6.18
N LEU A 256 0.53 9.05 -5.28
CA LEU A 256 1.92 9.50 -5.18
C LEU A 256 2.46 9.05 -3.83
N VAL A 257 3.62 8.40 -3.81
CA VAL A 257 4.28 7.94 -2.60
C VAL A 257 5.72 8.43 -2.60
N SER A 258 6.14 9.03 -1.49
CA SER A 258 7.52 9.47 -1.25
C SER A 258 7.94 9.16 0.19
N SER A 259 9.23 9.24 0.48
CA SER A 259 9.85 9.01 1.79
C SER A 259 10.87 10.11 2.06
N LEU A 260 10.75 10.83 3.18
CA LEU A 260 11.61 11.96 3.53
C LEU A 260 12.88 11.53 4.29
N THR A 261 12.82 10.41 5.00
CA THR A 261 13.84 9.92 5.95
C THR A 261 14.26 8.47 5.71
N GLY A 262 13.56 7.75 4.82
CA GLY A 262 13.75 6.31 4.59
C GLY A 262 12.98 5.41 5.57
N ARG A 263 12.48 5.97 6.67
CA ARG A 263 11.65 5.28 7.69
C ARG A 263 10.21 5.82 7.77
N ASP A 264 9.84 6.65 6.81
CA ASP A 264 8.54 7.30 6.71
C ASP A 264 7.93 7.09 5.32
N ARG A 265 6.65 7.39 5.23
CA ARG A 265 5.88 7.34 3.98
C ARG A 265 4.90 8.50 3.94
N LEU A 266 5.09 9.38 2.98
CA LEU A 266 4.11 10.37 2.57
C LEU A 266 3.33 9.84 1.37
N ARG A 267 2.01 9.73 1.49
CA ARG A 267 1.11 9.28 0.42
C ARG A 267 0.03 10.30 0.15
N LEU A 268 -0.10 10.69 -1.12
CA LEU A 268 -1.20 11.47 -1.66
C LEU A 268 -2.00 10.59 -2.63
N GLU A 269 -3.33 10.71 -2.64
CA GLU A 269 -4.19 10.05 -3.62
C GLU A 269 -5.20 11.07 -4.17
N PHE A 270 -5.25 11.15 -5.49
CA PHE A 270 -6.26 11.91 -6.22
C PHE A 270 -7.28 10.95 -6.81
N GLN A 271 -8.55 11.34 -6.81
CA GLN A 271 -9.65 10.52 -7.29
C GLN A 271 -10.55 11.33 -8.24
N ALA A 272 -11.04 10.66 -9.29
CA ALA A 272 -12.14 11.11 -10.13
C ALA A 272 -13.15 9.96 -10.36
N SER A 273 -14.44 10.24 -10.32
CA SER A 273 -15.51 9.23 -10.44
C SER A 273 -16.86 9.84 -10.78
N ASN A 274 -17.79 9.02 -11.30
CA ASN A 274 -19.09 9.48 -11.85
C ASN A 274 -20.33 8.74 -11.29
N PHE A 275 -20.22 8.07 -10.14
CA PHE A 275 -21.35 7.41 -9.49
C PHE A 275 -22.24 8.43 -8.76
N ALA A 276 -23.09 9.13 -9.51
CA ALA A 276 -23.92 10.22 -8.99
C ALA A 276 -24.97 9.74 -7.96
N ASN A 277 -25.37 10.64 -7.06
CA ASN A 277 -26.56 10.52 -6.20
C ASN A 277 -26.65 9.25 -5.33
N ARG A 278 -25.53 8.71 -4.82
CA ARG A 278 -25.47 7.42 -4.08
C ARG A 278 -25.76 6.17 -4.94
N GLY A 279 -25.84 6.32 -6.26
CA GLY A 279 -26.04 5.21 -7.19
C GLY A 279 -27.33 4.46 -6.92
N PHE A 280 -27.23 3.14 -6.83
CA PHE A 280 -28.38 2.26 -6.60
C PHE A 280 -29.05 2.45 -5.23
N ALA A 281 -28.36 3.03 -4.24
CA ALA A 281 -28.90 3.34 -2.92
C ALA A 281 -29.66 4.67 -2.83
N SER A 282 -29.81 5.39 -3.96
CA SER A 282 -30.55 6.65 -3.98
C SER A 282 -32.05 6.46 -3.71
N PRO A 283 -32.76 7.49 -3.23
CA PRO A 283 -34.23 7.42 -3.07
C PRO A 283 -34.99 7.17 -4.38
N SER A 284 -34.41 7.50 -5.54
CA SER A 284 -34.97 7.20 -6.87
C SER A 284 -34.42 5.90 -7.49
N GLY A 285 -33.53 5.21 -6.77
CA GLY A 285 -33.12 3.83 -7.02
C GLY A 285 -33.78 2.94 -5.98
N PHE A 286 -33.05 1.96 -5.43
CA PHE A 286 -33.61 1.00 -4.45
C PHE A 286 -33.84 1.57 -3.05
N ASN A 287 -33.49 2.84 -2.80
CA ASN A 287 -33.65 3.49 -1.50
C ASN A 287 -33.07 2.69 -0.31
N SER A 288 -31.98 1.96 -0.54
CA SER A 288 -31.36 1.07 0.44
C SER A 288 -29.84 1.11 0.34
N ASP A 289 -29.14 1.30 1.45
CA ASP A 289 -27.67 1.25 1.51
C ASP A 289 -27.11 -0.16 1.23
N MET A 290 -27.96 -1.19 1.31
CA MET A 290 -27.62 -2.56 0.94
C MET A 290 -27.34 -2.72 -0.57
N ALA A 291 -27.70 -1.73 -1.38
CA ALA A 291 -27.43 -1.71 -2.83
C ALA A 291 -26.06 -1.11 -3.23
N LEU A 292 -25.28 -0.61 -2.26
CA LEU A 292 -24.04 0.10 -2.57
C LEU A 292 -22.93 -0.83 -3.09
N LEU A 293 -22.31 -0.44 -4.20
CA LEU A 293 -21.09 -1.07 -4.72
C LEU A 293 -19.84 -0.54 -3.99
N SER A 294 -18.79 -1.36 -3.91
CA SER A 294 -17.51 -1.05 -3.23
C SER A 294 -16.71 0.07 -3.89
N PHE A 295 -16.90 0.26 -5.20
CA PHE A 295 -16.16 1.22 -6.03
C PHE A 295 -16.97 2.47 -6.37
N GLN A 296 -18.06 2.76 -5.65
CA GLN A 296 -18.81 4.00 -5.88
C GLN A 296 -18.03 5.23 -5.40
N GLY A 297 -18.06 6.27 -6.23
CA GLY A 297 -17.59 7.61 -5.86
C GLY A 297 -18.30 8.64 -6.72
N ASN A 298 -18.58 9.81 -6.15
CA ASN A 298 -19.13 10.93 -6.89
C ASN A 298 -18.21 12.13 -6.74
N THR A 299 -17.40 12.40 -7.76
CA THR A 299 -16.64 13.65 -7.84
C THR A 299 -17.11 14.50 -9.01
N ASP A 300 -18.22 14.13 -9.65
CA ASP A 300 -18.70 14.74 -10.90
C ASP A 300 -17.60 14.82 -11.97
N ASN A 301 -16.81 13.74 -12.09
CA ASN A 301 -15.62 13.66 -12.95
C ASN A 301 -14.49 14.66 -12.64
N GLN A 302 -14.59 15.42 -11.54
CA GLN A 302 -13.52 16.31 -11.11
C GLN A 302 -12.44 15.53 -10.36
N ILE A 303 -11.19 15.97 -10.50
CA ILE A 303 -10.06 15.43 -9.77
C ILE A 303 -10.02 16.07 -8.39
N GLN A 304 -10.07 15.25 -7.34
CA GLN A 304 -10.06 15.70 -5.95
C GLN A 304 -9.04 14.93 -5.13
N LEU A 305 -8.44 15.58 -4.13
CA LEU A 305 -7.57 14.90 -3.16
C LEU A 305 -8.44 14.04 -2.24
N SER A 306 -8.34 12.71 -2.36
CA SER A 306 -9.12 11.74 -1.57
C SER A 306 -8.35 11.14 -0.41
N ARG A 307 -7.00 11.25 -0.42
CA ARG A 307 -6.13 10.79 0.66
C ARG A 307 -4.91 11.69 0.80
N LEU A 308 -4.62 12.06 2.03
CA LEU A 308 -3.33 12.59 2.45
C LEU A 308 -2.93 11.84 3.71
N GLU A 309 -1.84 11.10 3.65
CA GLU A 309 -1.36 10.24 4.72
C GLU A 309 0.14 10.43 4.93
N TYR A 310 0.55 10.58 6.18
CA TYR A 310 1.93 10.51 6.62
C TYR A 310 2.09 9.41 7.66
N ARG A 311 2.99 8.47 7.42
CA ARG A 311 3.36 7.41 8.38
C ARG A 311 4.83 7.50 8.70
N VAL A 312 5.20 7.31 9.95
CA VAL A 312 6.60 7.28 10.40
C VAL A 312 6.82 6.11 11.34
N ALA A 313 7.85 5.31 11.06
CA ALA A 313 8.32 4.27 11.96
C ALA A 313 9.27 4.88 12.99
N LEU A 314 8.86 4.90 14.26
CA LEU A 314 9.72 5.36 15.36
C LEU A 314 10.70 4.27 15.82
N SER A 315 10.37 3.01 15.53
CA SER A 315 11.24 1.84 15.71
C SER A 315 10.83 0.76 14.70
N ASP A 316 11.55 -0.36 14.67
CA ASP A 316 11.22 -1.50 13.82
C ASP A 316 9.86 -2.15 14.15
N ARG A 317 9.24 -1.76 15.26
CA ARG A 317 8.00 -2.35 15.78
C ARG A 317 6.88 -1.34 16.04
N PHE A 318 7.13 -0.04 15.92
CA PHE A 318 6.16 1.00 16.27
C PHE A 318 6.03 2.06 15.18
N VAL A 319 4.82 2.21 14.64
CA VAL A 319 4.50 3.15 13.57
C VAL A 319 3.40 4.09 14.02
N ILE A 320 3.59 5.39 13.77
CA ILE A 320 2.54 6.41 13.92
C ILE A 320 2.01 6.75 12.52
N THR A 321 0.69 6.93 12.44
CA THR A 321 -0.01 7.36 11.22
C THR A 321 -0.79 8.63 11.51
N ALA A 322 -0.63 9.64 10.66
CA ALA A 322 -1.48 10.82 10.59
C ALA A 322 -2.11 10.89 9.20
N ARG A 323 -3.42 11.08 9.14
CA ARG A 323 -4.16 11.11 7.89
C ARG A 323 -5.23 12.22 7.96
N PRO A 324 -4.86 13.46 7.58
CA PRO A 324 -5.79 14.59 7.60
C PRO A 324 -6.87 14.55 6.51
N VAL A 325 -6.74 13.68 5.50
CA VAL A 325 -7.75 13.54 4.43
C VAL A 325 -8.09 12.08 4.16
N GLY A 326 -9.40 11.80 4.10
CA GLY A 326 -10.00 10.51 3.77
C GLY A 326 -9.87 9.45 4.87
N PHE A 327 -9.69 9.85 6.12
CA PHE A 327 -9.50 8.92 7.23
C PHE A 327 -10.73 8.03 7.46
N SER A 328 -10.46 6.82 7.95
CA SER A 328 -11.43 5.90 8.55
C SER A 328 -10.67 5.04 9.56
N LEU A 329 -11.35 4.36 10.47
CA LEU A 329 -10.67 3.51 11.46
C LEU A 329 -9.79 2.45 10.80
N SER A 330 -10.22 1.90 9.65
CA SER A 330 -9.43 0.96 8.83
C SER A 330 -8.14 1.53 8.23
N SER A 331 -7.90 2.83 8.36
CA SER A 331 -6.62 3.46 7.95
C SER A 331 -5.46 2.97 8.81
N VAL A 332 -5.76 2.62 10.07
CA VAL A 332 -4.79 2.14 11.06
C VAL A 332 -5.18 0.75 11.55
N LEU A 333 -6.45 0.54 11.92
CA LEU A 333 -6.94 -0.78 12.33
C LEU A 333 -7.00 -1.72 11.13
N THR A 334 -6.56 -2.96 11.31
CA THR A 334 -6.57 -3.97 10.27
C THR A 334 -7.98 -4.51 10.06
N ALA A 335 -8.55 -4.25 8.87
CA ALA A 335 -9.90 -4.72 8.52
C ALA A 335 -10.05 -6.26 8.51
N ASN A 336 -8.94 -6.99 8.30
CA ASN A 336 -8.85 -8.45 8.27
C ASN A 336 -9.88 -9.12 7.35
N SER A 337 -10.05 -8.57 6.14
CA SER A 337 -10.90 -9.14 5.09
C SER A 337 -10.08 -9.27 3.80
N PRO A 338 -10.03 -10.46 3.17
CA PRO A 338 -9.37 -10.63 1.87
C PRO A 338 -10.08 -9.88 0.73
N TYR A 339 -11.29 -9.41 0.98
CA TYR A 339 -12.15 -8.74 0.01
C TYR A 339 -12.13 -7.21 0.14
N PHE A 340 -11.29 -6.65 1.02
CA PHE A 340 -11.21 -5.21 1.29
C PHE A 340 -10.36 -4.47 0.25
N ASP A 341 -10.86 -4.39 -0.98
CA ASP A 341 -10.23 -3.65 -2.08
C ASP A 341 -11.27 -3.34 -3.18
N ALA A 342 -11.46 -2.06 -3.50
CA ALA A 342 -12.47 -1.62 -4.48
C ALA A 342 -12.27 -2.19 -5.90
N GLY A 343 -11.04 -2.53 -6.30
CA GLY A 343 -10.72 -3.06 -7.64
C GLY A 343 -10.58 -4.59 -7.67
N ARG A 344 -10.13 -5.19 -6.57
CA ARG A 344 -9.74 -6.61 -6.50
C ARG A 344 -10.59 -7.48 -5.59
N GLY A 345 -11.38 -6.88 -4.71
CA GLY A 345 -12.15 -7.56 -3.67
C GLY A 345 -13.63 -7.65 -3.99
N ALA A 346 -14.46 -7.59 -2.95
CA ALA A 346 -15.91 -7.64 -3.06
C ALA A 346 -16.45 -6.57 -4.01
N ILE A 347 -17.60 -6.85 -4.63
CA ILE A 347 -18.33 -5.90 -5.46
C ILE A 347 -19.30 -5.05 -4.65
N SER A 348 -19.85 -5.56 -3.53
CA SER A 348 -20.68 -4.74 -2.63
C SER A 348 -19.82 -4.04 -1.58
N ARG A 349 -20.27 -2.86 -1.15
CA ARG A 349 -19.66 -2.12 -0.05
C ARG A 349 -19.77 -2.89 1.27
N PHE A 350 -20.90 -3.58 1.49
CA PHE A 350 -21.14 -4.38 2.69
C PHE A 350 -20.05 -5.45 2.88
N ALA A 351 -19.77 -6.22 1.83
CA ALA A 351 -18.92 -7.40 1.94
C ALA A 351 -17.41 -7.09 1.98
N GLU A 352 -16.98 -5.86 1.67
CA GLU A 352 -15.56 -5.47 1.73
C GLU A 352 -14.94 -5.68 3.11
N ALA A 353 -15.62 -5.23 4.16
CA ALA A 353 -15.18 -5.31 5.56
C ALA A 353 -16.29 -4.92 6.52
N SER A 354 -16.11 -5.32 7.79
CA SER A 354 -17.01 -5.01 8.90
C SER A 354 -17.42 -3.53 8.95
N PRO A 355 -18.74 -3.23 9.11
CA PRO A 355 -19.27 -1.89 9.30
C PRO A 355 -18.63 -1.13 10.46
N ALA A 356 -18.14 -1.83 11.48
CA ALA A 356 -17.47 -1.24 12.64
C ALA A 356 -16.34 -0.28 12.25
N PHE A 357 -15.58 -0.60 11.20
CA PHE A 357 -14.45 0.24 10.77
C PHE A 357 -14.85 1.44 9.89
N LYS A 358 -16.15 1.57 9.57
CA LYS A 358 -16.74 2.64 8.76
C LYS A 358 -17.50 3.68 9.60
N LEU A 359 -17.60 3.49 10.91
CA LEU A 359 -18.36 4.36 11.83
C LEU A 359 -18.01 5.84 11.69
N GLY A 360 -19.05 6.67 11.69
CA GLY A 360 -18.99 8.12 11.80
C GLY A 360 -18.61 8.86 10.52
N ARG A 361 -18.33 8.16 9.41
CA ARG A 361 -17.89 8.76 8.13
C ARG A 361 -16.83 9.85 8.35
N LEU A 362 -15.75 9.44 9.02
CA LEU A 362 -14.64 10.30 9.41
C LEU A 362 -13.94 10.88 8.17
N ASP A 363 -13.22 11.99 8.35
CA ASP A 363 -12.45 12.64 7.29
C ASP A 363 -10.97 12.84 7.62
N ALA A 364 -10.65 13.06 8.90
CA ALA A 364 -9.30 13.19 9.40
C ALA A 364 -9.08 12.39 10.69
N GLY A 365 -7.85 11.95 10.91
CA GLY A 365 -7.50 11.22 12.11
C GLY A 365 -6.06 10.75 12.11
N GLY A 366 -5.76 9.89 13.08
CA GLY A 366 -4.45 9.29 13.24
C GLY A 366 -4.50 8.10 14.18
N GLY A 367 -3.34 7.50 14.40
CA GLY A 367 -3.25 6.33 15.25
C GLY A 367 -1.85 5.74 15.28
N PHE A 368 -1.73 4.60 15.94
CA PHE A 368 -0.50 3.85 16.04
C PHE A 368 -0.72 2.37 15.69
N ASP A 369 0.35 1.74 15.21
CA ASP A 369 0.46 0.31 15.01
C ASP A 369 1.72 -0.18 15.75
N TRP A 370 1.52 -1.04 16.75
CA TRP A 370 2.57 -1.60 17.57
C TRP A 370 2.63 -3.12 17.45
N LEU A 371 3.72 -3.62 16.87
CA LEU A 371 4.06 -5.04 16.87
C LEU A 371 4.72 -5.42 18.20
N ILE A 372 3.92 -5.80 19.20
CA ILE A 372 4.39 -6.21 20.53
C ILE A 372 5.31 -7.44 20.40
N SER A 373 4.88 -8.41 19.59
CA SER A 373 5.66 -9.59 19.22
C SER A 373 5.36 -9.96 17.76
N ASP A 374 6.09 -10.92 17.19
CA ASP A 374 5.91 -11.33 15.80
C ASP A 374 4.51 -11.95 15.52
N THR A 375 3.75 -12.24 16.57
CA THR A 375 2.39 -12.82 16.52
C THR A 375 1.31 -11.93 17.13
N VAL A 376 1.68 -10.87 17.85
CA VAL A 376 0.75 -9.99 18.57
C VAL A 376 0.95 -8.54 18.16
N ARG A 377 -0.11 -7.92 17.67
CA ARG A 377 -0.14 -6.52 17.25
C ARG A 377 -1.25 -5.77 17.97
N LEU A 378 -0.91 -4.60 18.51
CA LEU A 378 -1.85 -3.67 19.12
C LEU A 378 -1.95 -2.42 18.24
N GLN A 379 -3.17 -2.08 17.85
CA GLN A 379 -3.43 -0.91 17.01
C GLN A 379 -4.43 0.01 17.71
N GLY A 380 -4.24 1.32 17.57
CA GLY A 380 -5.15 2.33 18.08
C GLY A 380 -5.41 3.39 17.03
N ALA A 381 -6.67 3.80 16.87
CA ALA A 381 -7.09 4.76 15.85
C ALA A 381 -8.09 5.74 16.43
N TYR A 382 -7.92 7.03 16.15
CA TYR A 382 -8.86 8.08 16.46
C TYR A 382 -9.10 8.92 15.21
N GLY A 383 -10.36 9.24 14.94
CA GLY A 383 -10.68 10.21 13.91
C GLY A 383 -11.98 10.93 14.18
N VAL A 384 -12.19 11.97 13.41
CA VAL A 384 -13.34 12.87 13.50
C VAL A 384 -13.87 13.18 12.11
N ARG A 385 -15.01 13.86 12.07
CA ARG A 385 -15.54 14.51 10.87
C ARG A 385 -15.34 16.02 10.95
N THR A 386 -15.28 16.71 9.81
CA THR A 386 -15.13 18.18 9.73
C THR A 386 -13.91 18.73 10.46
N ALA A 387 -12.79 18.00 10.48
CA ALA A 387 -11.58 18.42 11.21
C ALA A 387 -10.94 19.71 10.67
N ASN A 388 -11.21 20.06 9.42
CA ASN A 388 -10.66 21.23 8.73
C ASN A 388 -11.40 22.54 9.03
N ARG A 389 -12.30 22.53 10.02
CA ARG A 389 -13.15 23.65 10.40
C ARG A 389 -12.89 24.05 11.85
N SER A 390 -12.93 25.35 12.14
CA SER A 390 -12.63 25.91 13.47
C SER A 390 -13.86 26.32 14.27
N GLN A 391 -15.07 26.07 13.74
CA GLN A 391 -16.32 26.34 14.43
C GLN A 391 -16.53 25.40 15.62
N GLU A 392 -17.33 25.82 16.59
CA GLU A 392 -17.82 24.95 17.67
C GLU A 392 -18.61 23.76 17.09
N GLY A 393 -18.45 22.57 17.69
CA GLY A 393 -19.00 21.33 17.11
C GLY A 393 -18.21 20.80 15.91
N GLN A 394 -17.03 21.36 15.61
CA GLN A 394 -16.15 20.96 14.50
C GLN A 394 -14.68 20.93 14.96
N GLY A 395 -13.77 20.52 14.07
CA GLY A 395 -12.34 20.44 14.37
C GLY A 395 -11.91 19.12 15.02
N LEU A 396 -10.68 19.05 15.53
CA LEU A 396 -10.06 17.77 15.91
C LEU A 396 -10.56 17.18 17.25
N PHE A 397 -11.01 18.02 18.18
CA PHE A 397 -11.33 17.58 19.55
C PHE A 397 -12.76 17.92 19.99
N ASN A 398 -13.49 18.70 19.19
CA ASN A 398 -14.85 19.14 19.48
C ASN A 398 -15.80 18.84 18.31
N SER A 399 -15.47 17.84 17.49
CA SER A 399 -16.30 17.47 16.34
C SER A 399 -17.64 16.87 16.76
N ASP A 400 -18.68 17.20 16.00
CA ASP A 400 -20.00 16.58 16.08
C ASP A 400 -19.95 15.06 15.83
N HIS A 401 -18.90 14.54 15.18
CA HIS A 401 -18.69 13.12 14.99
C HIS A 401 -17.25 12.74 15.28
N SER A 402 -17.07 11.77 16.18
CA SER A 402 -15.75 11.19 16.47
C SER A 402 -15.85 9.70 16.68
N ALA A 403 -14.78 8.98 16.37
CA ALA A 403 -14.67 7.57 16.69
C ALA A 403 -13.23 7.22 17.08
N PHE A 404 -13.14 6.37 18.08
CA PHE A 404 -11.92 5.75 18.56
C PHE A 404 -12.07 4.23 18.48
N GLY A 405 -11.00 3.54 18.11
CA GLY A 405 -10.95 2.09 18.17
C GLY A 405 -9.59 1.57 18.59
N VAL A 406 -9.60 0.49 19.35
CA VAL A 406 -8.41 -0.29 19.72
C VAL A 406 -8.60 -1.71 19.23
N GLN A 407 -7.57 -2.27 18.61
CA GLN A 407 -7.59 -3.63 18.09
C GLN A 407 -6.40 -4.42 18.61
N LEU A 408 -6.69 -5.61 19.12
CA LEU A 408 -5.70 -6.66 19.31
C LEU A 408 -5.79 -7.61 18.12
N PHE A 409 -4.72 -7.67 17.34
CA PHE A 409 -4.61 -8.47 16.13
C PHE A 409 -3.54 -9.55 16.31
N LEU A 410 -3.90 -10.79 15.97
CA LEU A 410 -3.16 -11.98 16.33
C LEU A 410 -2.91 -12.85 15.09
N LYS A 411 -1.70 -13.41 15.02
CA LYS A 411 -1.33 -14.48 14.08
C LYS A 411 -0.96 -15.74 14.88
N PRO A 412 -1.95 -16.49 15.38
CA PRO A 412 -1.70 -17.66 16.23
C PRO A 412 -1.06 -18.83 15.47
N ALA A 413 -1.23 -18.88 14.14
CA ALA A 413 -0.63 -19.89 13.27
C ALA A 413 -0.28 -19.29 11.90
N PRO A 414 0.59 -19.92 11.09
CA PRO A 414 0.93 -19.45 9.74
C PRO A 414 -0.26 -19.35 8.78
N THR A 415 -1.36 -20.06 9.06
CA THR A 415 -2.59 -20.13 8.26
C THR A 415 -3.74 -19.30 8.83
N VAL A 416 -3.58 -18.69 10.02
CA VAL A 416 -4.67 -18.06 10.76
C VAL A 416 -4.30 -16.62 11.14
N LEU A 417 -5.18 -15.68 10.80
CA LEU A 417 -5.17 -14.30 11.25
C LEU A 417 -6.49 -13.98 11.93
N THR A 418 -6.47 -13.41 13.13
CA THR A 418 -7.68 -13.12 13.88
C THR A 418 -7.51 -11.82 14.66
N GLY A 419 -8.61 -11.14 14.97
CA GLY A 419 -8.52 -9.95 15.80
C GLY A 419 -9.84 -9.59 16.45
N ILE A 420 -9.73 -8.89 17.58
CA ILE A 420 -10.84 -8.30 18.31
C ILE A 420 -10.61 -6.80 18.43
N SER A 421 -11.68 -6.02 18.27
CA SER A 421 -11.66 -4.57 18.35
C SER A 421 -12.75 -4.08 19.27
N TYR A 422 -12.41 -3.10 20.11
CA TYR A 422 -13.37 -2.27 20.83
C TYR A 422 -13.43 -0.91 20.16
N LEU A 423 -14.64 -0.36 20.04
CA LEU A 423 -14.92 0.91 19.40
C LEU A 423 -15.74 1.79 20.34
N ASN A 424 -15.47 3.08 20.34
CA ASN A 424 -16.27 4.10 21.02
C ASN A 424 -16.37 5.32 20.11
N ALA A 425 -17.59 5.72 19.81
CA ALA A 425 -17.88 6.81 18.90
C ALA A 425 -18.95 7.72 19.49
N TYR A 426 -18.93 8.96 19.03
CA TYR A 426 -19.93 9.98 19.28
C TYR A 426 -20.50 10.43 17.94
N SER A 427 -21.81 10.57 17.87
CA SER A 427 -22.52 11.14 16.74
C SER A 427 -23.53 12.16 17.23
N GLY A 428 -23.38 13.41 16.82
CA GLY A 428 -24.28 14.51 17.19
C GLY A 428 -25.68 14.42 16.60
N ASN A 429 -25.92 13.50 15.66
CA ASN A 429 -27.26 13.21 15.11
C ASN A 429 -27.69 11.76 15.32
N GLY A 430 -26.90 10.98 16.07
CA GLY A 430 -27.20 9.60 16.44
C GLY A 430 -26.96 8.58 15.35
N ARG A 431 -26.42 8.97 14.19
CA ARG A 431 -26.21 8.05 13.05
C ARG A 431 -24.90 7.27 13.19
N LEU A 432 -24.92 6.03 12.72
CA LEU A 432 -23.72 5.21 12.56
C LEU A 432 -22.90 5.63 11.32
N ASP A 433 -23.57 6.11 10.27
CA ASP A 433 -22.98 6.55 8.98
C ASP A 433 -22.03 5.49 8.36
N THR A 434 -22.41 4.21 8.45
CA THR A 434 -21.64 3.09 7.89
C THR A 434 -22.00 2.84 6.42
N PHE A 435 -23.27 3.06 6.06
CA PHE A 435 -23.87 2.77 4.77
C PHE A 435 -23.70 1.30 4.36
N THR A 436 -24.19 0.38 5.20
CA THR A 436 -24.01 -1.08 5.03
C THR A 436 -25.22 -1.93 5.43
N GLY A 437 -26.36 -1.30 5.72
CA GLY A 437 -27.57 -1.98 6.21
C GLY A 437 -28.82 -1.16 5.95
N SER A 438 -29.86 -1.33 6.77
CA SER A 438 -31.10 -0.57 6.64
C SER A 438 -30.92 0.89 7.06
N PHE A 439 -31.85 1.72 6.65
CA PHE A 439 -32.02 3.08 7.12
C PHE A 439 -32.17 3.13 8.65
N LEU A 440 -32.93 2.21 9.24
CA LEU A 440 -33.09 2.11 10.70
C LEU A 440 -31.74 1.81 11.35
N ALA A 441 -30.99 0.84 10.85
CA ALA A 441 -29.67 0.52 11.39
C ALA A 441 -28.70 1.71 11.29
N ASP A 442 -28.62 2.38 10.15
CA ASP A 442 -27.68 3.49 9.96
C ASP A 442 -28.05 4.74 10.78
N THR A 443 -29.33 4.88 11.16
CA THR A 443 -29.85 5.95 12.05
C THR A 443 -29.90 5.56 13.52
N ASN A 444 -29.55 4.31 13.88
CA ASN A 444 -29.90 3.70 15.17
C ASN A 444 -31.42 3.74 15.49
N SER A 445 -32.26 3.93 14.47
CA SER A 445 -33.68 4.29 14.59
C SER A 445 -33.92 5.57 15.42
N PHE A 446 -32.90 6.39 15.67
CA PHE A 446 -33.05 7.68 16.32
C PHE A 446 -33.48 8.76 15.31
N ILE A 447 -34.06 9.87 15.79
CA ILE A 447 -34.38 11.04 14.94
C ILE A 447 -33.46 12.18 15.36
N ASN A 448 -32.35 12.35 14.63
CA ASN A 448 -31.43 13.49 14.77
C ASN A 448 -31.10 13.82 16.23
N GLU A 449 -30.70 12.80 16.98
CA GLU A 449 -30.50 12.86 18.42
C GLU A 449 -29.07 12.44 18.76
N PRO A 450 -28.30 13.24 19.50
CA PRO A 450 -26.92 12.90 19.85
C PRO A 450 -26.84 11.53 20.56
N ALA A 451 -25.88 10.71 20.17
CA ALA A 451 -25.69 9.38 20.75
C ALA A 451 -24.22 9.03 20.98
N ARG A 452 -23.99 8.23 22.02
CA ARG A 452 -22.74 7.51 22.22
C ARG A 452 -22.91 6.09 21.69
N ILE A 453 -21.95 5.66 20.88
CA ILE A 453 -21.95 4.36 20.21
C ILE A 453 -20.74 3.58 20.69
N GLN A 454 -20.96 2.41 21.27
CA GLN A 454 -19.92 1.47 21.67
C GLN A 454 -20.00 0.23 20.80
N GLY A 455 -18.86 -0.35 20.46
CA GLY A 455 -18.82 -1.47 19.55
C GLY A 455 -17.83 -2.54 19.95
N VAL A 456 -18.18 -3.79 19.65
CA VAL A 456 -17.25 -4.92 19.63
C VAL A 456 -17.25 -5.51 18.23
N ASN A 457 -16.07 -5.79 17.71
CA ASN A 457 -15.89 -6.42 16.41
C ASN A 457 -14.87 -7.55 16.51
N ALA A 458 -15.16 -8.67 15.88
CA ALA A 458 -14.26 -9.81 15.78
C ALA A 458 -14.07 -10.20 14.30
N THR A 459 -12.88 -10.69 13.97
CA THR A 459 -12.51 -11.09 12.60
C THR A 459 -11.66 -12.35 12.63
N LEU A 460 -11.81 -13.20 11.61
CA LEU A 460 -11.01 -14.40 11.41
C LEU A 460 -10.76 -14.58 9.91
N GLN A 461 -9.52 -14.89 9.55
CA GLN A 461 -9.12 -15.38 8.25
C GLN A 461 -8.31 -16.65 8.45
N TRP A 462 -8.78 -17.74 7.85
CA TRP A 462 -8.19 -19.06 7.96
C TRP A 462 -8.00 -19.65 6.57
N ARG A 463 -6.74 -19.86 6.19
CA ARG A 463 -6.37 -20.64 5.03
C ARG A 463 -6.56 -22.12 5.36
N VAL A 464 -7.74 -22.65 5.03
CA VAL A 464 -8.16 -24.01 5.33
C VAL A 464 -7.38 -25.01 4.47
N PHE A 465 -7.17 -24.66 3.20
CA PHE A 465 -6.32 -25.36 2.24
C PHE A 465 -5.41 -24.35 1.54
N ASP A 466 -4.39 -24.80 0.81
CA ASP A 466 -3.42 -23.88 0.19
C ASP A 466 -4.04 -22.86 -0.77
N ASN A 467 -5.15 -23.22 -1.40
CA ASN A 467 -5.91 -22.40 -2.34
C ASN A 467 -7.29 -21.98 -1.80
N VAL A 468 -7.71 -22.42 -0.62
CA VAL A 468 -9.03 -22.09 -0.06
C VAL A 468 -8.91 -21.34 1.25
N THR A 469 -9.47 -20.13 1.30
CA THR A 469 -9.50 -19.29 2.49
C THR A 469 -10.93 -19.07 2.96
N PHE A 470 -11.19 -19.45 4.20
CA PHE A 470 -12.37 -19.05 4.95
C PHE A 470 -12.09 -17.73 5.66
N SER A 471 -13.04 -16.80 5.61
CA SER A 471 -12.93 -15.50 6.28
C SER A 471 -14.28 -15.11 6.87
N THR A 472 -14.27 -14.52 8.05
CA THR A 472 -15.49 -14.05 8.69
C THR A 472 -15.22 -12.83 9.55
N TRP A 473 -16.24 -12.01 9.73
CA TRP A 473 -16.27 -10.97 10.74
C TRP A 473 -17.67 -10.85 11.33
N GLY A 474 -17.75 -10.31 12.53
CA GLY A 474 -19.00 -10.04 13.22
C GLY A 474 -18.87 -8.81 14.12
N THR A 475 -19.93 -8.02 14.20
CA THR A 475 -19.95 -6.82 15.03
C THR A 475 -21.28 -6.64 15.76
N TRP A 476 -21.17 -6.14 17.00
CA TRP A 476 -22.25 -5.65 17.83
C TRP A 476 -21.96 -4.19 18.16
N LEU A 477 -22.96 -3.35 17.97
CA LEU A 477 -22.92 -1.93 18.26
C LEU A 477 -24.06 -1.62 19.24
N PHE A 478 -23.76 -0.85 20.27
CA PHE A 478 -24.68 -0.41 21.31
C PHE A 478 -24.70 1.11 21.28
N SER A 479 -25.86 1.68 21.02
CA SER A 479 -26.05 3.11 20.85
C SER A 479 -26.98 3.60 21.94
N ASP A 480 -26.51 4.55 22.74
CA ASP A 480 -27.28 5.20 23.79
C ASP A 480 -27.46 6.68 23.41
N ALA A 481 -28.72 7.13 23.34
CA ALA A 481 -29.00 8.56 23.17
C ALA A 481 -28.53 9.35 24.39
N LEU A 482 -28.10 10.59 24.17
CA LEU A 482 -27.60 11.45 25.26
C LEU A 482 -28.69 12.34 25.86
N ASP A 483 -29.73 12.65 25.09
CA ASP A 483 -30.81 13.57 25.48
C ASP A 483 -32.09 12.84 25.92
N SER A 484 -32.11 11.50 25.86
CA SER A 484 -33.24 10.66 26.29
C SER A 484 -32.79 9.27 26.75
N ASP A 485 -33.72 8.48 27.31
CA ASP A 485 -33.49 7.10 27.72
C ASP A 485 -33.53 6.09 26.55
N ARG A 486 -33.35 6.56 25.31
CA ARG A 486 -33.38 5.70 24.11
C ARG A 486 -32.08 4.93 23.95
N SER A 487 -32.21 3.68 23.54
CA SER A 487 -31.06 2.85 23.19
C SER A 487 -31.37 1.91 22.03
N ALA A 488 -30.35 1.57 21.25
CA ALA A 488 -30.43 0.65 20.12
C ALA A 488 -29.24 -0.31 20.14
N THR A 489 -29.50 -1.57 19.87
CA THR A 489 -28.47 -2.58 19.61
C THR A 489 -28.53 -2.96 18.14
N THR A 490 -27.38 -2.86 17.48
CA THR A 490 -27.25 -3.08 16.05
C THR A 490 -26.21 -4.18 15.80
N THR A 491 -26.48 -5.11 14.89
CA THR A 491 -25.60 -6.25 14.62
C THR A 491 -25.38 -6.48 13.13
N SER A 492 -24.24 -7.07 12.80
CA SER A 492 -23.92 -7.52 11.44
C SER A 492 -22.84 -8.60 11.46
N TYR A 493 -22.84 -9.47 10.45
CA TYR A 493 -21.82 -10.50 10.29
C TYR A 493 -21.69 -10.93 8.83
N LEU A 494 -20.54 -11.52 8.49
CA LEU A 494 -20.27 -12.09 7.18
C LEU A 494 -19.47 -13.39 7.33
N PHE A 495 -19.78 -14.36 6.49
CA PHE A 495 -19.00 -15.55 6.21
C PHE A 495 -18.61 -15.54 4.74
N GLY A 496 -17.34 -15.79 4.45
CA GLY A 496 -16.83 -15.81 3.09
C GLY A 496 -15.93 -17.02 2.86
N LEU A 497 -16.09 -17.63 1.69
CA LEU A 497 -15.21 -18.67 1.20
C LEU A 497 -14.60 -18.20 -0.12
N SER A 498 -13.29 -18.25 -0.22
CA SER A 498 -12.56 -17.90 -1.43
C SER A 498 -11.69 -19.03 -1.92
N TYR A 499 -11.66 -19.21 -3.23
CA TYR A 499 -10.88 -20.21 -3.94
C TYR A 499 -9.95 -19.51 -4.94
N ALA A 500 -8.65 -19.56 -4.66
CA ALA A 500 -7.60 -19.04 -5.51
C ALA A 500 -7.33 -19.99 -6.68
N ASP A 501 -7.14 -19.42 -7.87
CA ASP A 501 -6.76 -20.11 -9.10
C ASP A 501 -7.65 -21.33 -9.44
N PRO A 502 -9.00 -21.22 -9.42
CA PRO A 502 -9.91 -22.35 -9.62
C PRO A 502 -9.73 -23.07 -10.96
N PHE A 503 -9.21 -22.36 -11.97
CA PHE A 503 -8.96 -22.88 -13.31
C PHE A 503 -7.45 -22.89 -13.64
N GLN A 504 -6.58 -22.98 -12.63
CA GLN A 504 -5.11 -23.02 -12.77
C GLN A 504 -4.52 -21.79 -13.48
N ARG A 505 -5.21 -20.66 -13.38
CA ARG A 505 -4.78 -19.37 -13.88
C ARG A 505 -4.30 -18.54 -12.70
N GLU A 506 -3.02 -18.19 -12.69
CA GLU A 506 -2.38 -17.54 -11.56
C GLU A 506 -2.96 -16.14 -11.25
N GLY A 507 -3.39 -15.95 -10.02
CA GLY A 507 -3.94 -14.69 -9.49
C GLY A 507 -5.45 -14.55 -9.62
N ASP A 508 -6.14 -15.57 -10.15
CA ASP A 508 -7.60 -15.61 -10.20
C ASP A 508 -8.18 -15.84 -8.81
N LEU A 509 -9.41 -15.34 -8.60
CA LEU A 509 -10.09 -15.49 -7.31
C LEU A 509 -11.59 -15.66 -7.52
N LEU A 510 -12.13 -16.80 -7.11
CA LEU A 510 -13.56 -17.02 -6.94
C LEU A 510 -13.92 -16.82 -5.48
N ALA A 511 -14.97 -16.06 -5.17
CA ALA A 511 -15.43 -15.89 -3.80
C ALA A 511 -16.95 -15.93 -3.69
N LEU A 512 -17.43 -16.65 -2.67
CA LEU A 512 -18.83 -16.72 -2.25
C LEU A 512 -18.93 -16.16 -0.83
N LEU A 513 -19.77 -15.14 -0.66
CA LEU A 513 -19.94 -14.41 0.60
C LEU A 513 -21.41 -14.44 1.01
N VAL A 514 -21.67 -14.66 2.30
CA VAL A 514 -23.00 -14.70 2.88
C VAL A 514 -22.98 -13.96 4.21
N GLY A 515 -23.89 -13.00 4.42
CA GLY A 515 -23.92 -12.24 5.66
C GLY A 515 -25.23 -11.54 5.91
N GLN A 516 -25.33 -10.92 7.08
CA GLN A 516 -26.44 -10.04 7.43
C GLN A 516 -25.95 -8.60 7.34
N PRO A 517 -26.53 -7.77 6.46
CA PRO A 517 -26.40 -6.32 6.52
C PRO A 517 -26.69 -5.77 7.92
N LEU A 518 -26.27 -4.53 8.17
CA LEU A 518 -26.42 -3.92 9.48
C LEU A 518 -27.92 -3.80 9.86
N ARG A 519 -28.29 -4.36 11.02
CA ARG A 519 -29.68 -4.49 11.50
C ARG A 519 -29.82 -4.01 12.95
N VAL A 520 -30.84 -3.20 13.26
CA VAL A 520 -31.32 -2.95 14.63
C VAL A 520 -32.05 -4.19 15.14
N VAL A 521 -31.52 -4.84 16.16
CA VAL A 521 -32.06 -6.12 16.68
C VAL A 521 -32.81 -5.98 18.00
N SER A 522 -32.61 -4.87 18.72
CA SER A 522 -33.32 -4.56 19.95
C SER A 522 -33.15 -3.09 20.32
N GLY A 523 -34.10 -2.47 21.01
CA GLY A 523 -33.92 -1.16 21.60
C GLY A 523 -35.03 -0.71 22.54
N THR A 524 -34.86 0.47 23.14
CA THR A 524 -35.85 1.09 24.02
C THR A 524 -36.24 2.45 23.47
N GLY A 525 -37.55 2.73 23.41
CA GLY A 525 -38.08 4.05 23.04
C GLY A 525 -37.82 4.46 21.58
N LEU A 526 -37.57 3.51 20.69
CA LEU A 526 -37.24 3.74 19.28
C LEU A 526 -38.44 4.29 18.48
N PRO A 527 -38.35 5.52 17.91
CA PRO A 527 -39.44 6.12 17.14
C PRO A 527 -39.93 5.33 15.93
N PHE A 528 -39.03 4.61 15.25
CA PHE A 528 -39.35 3.79 14.08
C PHE A 528 -39.31 2.29 14.37
N GLY A 529 -39.18 1.91 15.64
CA GLY A 529 -39.07 0.52 16.05
C GLY A 529 -37.72 -0.12 15.71
N GLU A 530 -37.71 -1.43 15.77
CA GLU A 530 -36.57 -2.28 15.40
C GLU A 530 -36.78 -2.75 13.96
N ASP A 531 -35.72 -3.25 13.33
CA ASP A 531 -35.90 -3.99 12.09
C ASP A 531 -36.61 -5.31 12.41
N GLU A 532 -37.82 -5.53 11.89
CA GLU A 532 -38.66 -6.70 12.23
C GLU A 532 -38.12 -7.99 11.58
N ASP A 533 -37.70 -7.92 10.31
CA ASP A 533 -37.27 -9.07 9.52
C ASP A 533 -35.76 -9.12 9.26
N ARG A 534 -35.29 -10.19 8.61
CA ARG A 534 -33.86 -10.42 8.36
C ARG A 534 -33.53 -10.39 6.87
N SER A 535 -32.72 -9.42 6.47
CA SER A 535 -32.00 -9.47 5.20
C SER A 535 -30.81 -10.39 5.28
N LEU A 536 -30.61 -11.17 4.22
CA LEU A 536 -29.39 -11.92 3.96
C LEU A 536 -28.78 -11.43 2.65
N HIS A 537 -27.49 -11.10 2.70
CA HIS A 537 -26.68 -10.71 1.55
C HIS A 537 -25.90 -11.92 1.05
N PHE A 538 -26.12 -12.30 -0.19
CA PHE A 538 -25.36 -13.33 -0.91
C PHE A 538 -24.56 -12.64 -2.01
N GLU A 539 -23.27 -12.90 -2.10
CA GLU A 539 -22.42 -12.33 -3.15
C GLU A 539 -21.53 -13.40 -3.75
N LEU A 540 -21.48 -13.43 -5.08
CA LEU A 540 -20.61 -14.28 -5.86
C LEU A 540 -19.85 -13.42 -6.85
N PHE A 541 -18.53 -13.48 -6.85
CA PHE A 541 -17.72 -12.86 -7.88
C PHE A 541 -16.54 -13.74 -8.28
N TYR A 542 -16.10 -13.57 -9.52
CA TYR A 542 -14.90 -14.22 -10.04
C TYR A 542 -14.00 -13.16 -10.66
N ARG A 543 -12.84 -12.93 -10.05
CA ARG A 543 -11.81 -12.03 -10.59
C ARG A 543 -10.92 -12.82 -11.55
N LEU A 544 -11.13 -12.59 -12.84
CA LEU A 544 -10.26 -13.07 -13.90
C LEU A 544 -9.09 -12.10 -14.10
N ARG A 545 -7.88 -12.56 -13.80
CA ARG A 545 -6.65 -11.83 -14.07
C ARG A 545 -6.22 -12.09 -15.51
N LEU A 546 -6.24 -11.04 -16.33
CA LEU A 546 -5.78 -11.10 -17.71
C LEU A 546 -4.28 -10.85 -17.82
N SER A 547 -3.75 -9.98 -16.94
CA SER A 547 -2.33 -9.69 -16.80
C SER A 547 -2.05 -9.13 -15.40
N ASP A 548 -0.79 -8.75 -15.12
CA ASP A 548 -0.43 -8.06 -13.88
C ASP A 548 -1.14 -6.71 -13.71
N ARG A 549 -1.62 -6.12 -14.81
CA ARG A 549 -2.16 -4.77 -14.87
C ARG A 549 -3.66 -4.71 -15.13
N ILE A 550 -4.28 -5.82 -15.54
CA ILE A 550 -5.68 -5.85 -15.97
C ILE A 550 -6.39 -7.07 -15.37
N SER A 551 -7.51 -6.81 -14.71
CA SER A 551 -8.44 -7.85 -14.27
C SER A 551 -9.88 -7.51 -14.61
N ILE A 552 -10.68 -8.51 -14.94
CA ILE A 552 -12.12 -8.39 -15.16
C ILE A 552 -12.83 -9.19 -14.08
N THR A 553 -13.76 -8.57 -13.37
CA THR A 553 -14.52 -9.18 -12.27
C THR A 553 -16.01 -9.10 -12.58
N PRO A 554 -16.60 -10.11 -13.25
CA PRO A 554 -18.03 -10.33 -13.15
C PRO A 554 -18.41 -10.69 -11.71
N GLY A 555 -19.50 -10.13 -11.23
CA GLY A 555 -20.08 -10.49 -9.96
C GLY A 555 -21.55 -10.13 -9.85
N VAL A 556 -22.22 -10.78 -8.91
CA VAL A 556 -23.63 -10.54 -8.56
C VAL A 556 -23.78 -10.62 -7.05
N PHE A 557 -24.62 -9.74 -6.50
CA PHE A 557 -25.11 -9.92 -5.14
C PHE A 557 -26.63 -9.83 -5.09
N ILE A 558 -27.20 -10.53 -4.12
CA ILE A 558 -28.62 -10.63 -3.83
C ILE A 558 -28.81 -10.28 -2.36
N VAL A 559 -29.75 -9.39 -2.07
CA VAL A 559 -30.18 -9.06 -0.71
C VAL A 559 -31.63 -9.46 -0.57
N THR A 560 -31.90 -10.46 0.26
CA THR A 560 -33.28 -10.83 0.60
C THR A 560 -33.88 -9.78 1.50
N ASN A 561 -35.18 -9.51 1.38
CA ASN A 561 -35.94 -8.65 2.29
C ASN A 561 -35.17 -7.35 2.60
N PRO A 562 -34.76 -6.56 1.58
CA PRO A 562 -33.93 -5.37 1.79
C PRO A 562 -34.64 -4.40 2.74
N GLU A 563 -33.86 -3.60 3.46
CA GLU A 563 -34.35 -2.81 4.61
C GLU A 563 -34.89 -3.66 5.77
N HIS A 564 -34.50 -4.93 5.84
CA HIS A 564 -34.94 -5.85 6.89
C HIS A 564 -36.46 -5.97 7.00
N ASP A 565 -37.13 -6.02 5.85
CA ASP A 565 -38.59 -6.04 5.71
C ASP A 565 -38.97 -7.13 4.69
N ALA A 566 -39.74 -8.13 5.15
CA ALA A 566 -40.14 -9.27 4.33
C ALA A 566 -41.15 -8.94 3.23
N ASP A 567 -41.80 -7.77 3.29
CA ASP A 567 -42.68 -7.30 2.22
C ASP A 567 -41.88 -6.78 1.02
N ASN A 568 -40.61 -6.41 1.22
CA ASN A 568 -39.75 -5.96 0.13
C ASN A 568 -39.24 -7.14 -0.72
N PRO A 569 -39.43 -7.10 -2.05
CA PRO A 569 -38.89 -8.14 -2.92
C PRO A 569 -37.36 -8.08 -2.92
N ALA A 570 -36.74 -9.24 -3.14
CA ALA A 570 -35.28 -9.36 -3.13
C ALA A 570 -34.63 -8.38 -4.12
N LEU A 571 -33.60 -7.69 -3.64
CA LEU A 571 -32.77 -6.81 -4.44
C LEU A 571 -31.65 -7.62 -5.09
N VAL A 572 -31.44 -7.47 -6.39
CA VAL A 572 -30.32 -8.08 -7.11
C VAL A 572 -29.53 -7.02 -7.84
N VAL A 573 -28.20 -7.05 -7.68
CA VAL A 573 -27.28 -6.15 -8.40
C VAL A 573 -26.18 -6.99 -9.05
N GLY A 574 -26.01 -6.82 -10.36
CA GLY A 574 -24.94 -7.42 -11.15
C GLY A 574 -23.97 -6.37 -11.67
N THR A 575 -22.70 -6.72 -11.77
CA THR A 575 -21.67 -5.85 -12.34
C THR A 575 -20.58 -6.62 -13.08
N ILE A 576 -20.02 -5.99 -14.11
CA ILE A 576 -18.76 -6.39 -14.72
C ILE A 576 -17.77 -5.27 -14.48
N ARG A 577 -16.86 -5.48 -13.53
CA ARG A 577 -15.84 -4.51 -13.12
C ARG A 577 -14.50 -4.83 -13.80
N THR A 578 -14.06 -3.95 -14.70
CA THR A 578 -12.70 -4.01 -15.26
C THR A 578 -11.79 -3.08 -14.48
N THR A 579 -10.65 -3.58 -14.04
CA THR A 579 -9.68 -2.82 -13.25
C THR A 579 -8.33 -2.79 -13.97
N PHE A 580 -7.85 -1.58 -14.23
CA PHE A 580 -6.55 -1.27 -14.78
C PHE A 580 -5.64 -0.76 -13.66
N ARG A 581 -4.41 -1.25 -13.57
CA ARG A 581 -3.39 -0.82 -12.62
C ARG A 581 -2.10 -0.52 -13.36
N PHE A 582 -1.50 0.63 -13.08
CA PHE A 582 -0.32 1.11 -13.80
C PHE A 582 0.65 1.85 -12.90
#